data_AF-A0A9D4RW60-F1
#
_entry.id   AF-A0A9D4RW60-F1
#
_cell.length_a   1.000
_cell.length_b   1.000
_cell.length_c   1.000
_cell.angle_alpha   90.00
_cell.angle_beta   90.00
_cell.angle_gamma   90.00
#
_symmetry.space_group_name_H-M   'P 1'
#
loop_
_entity.id
_entity.type
_entity.pdbx_description
1 polymer ?
#
loop_
_entity_poly.entity_id
_entity_poly.type
_entity_poly.pdbx_seq_one_letter_code
_entity_poly.pdbx_strand_id
1 'polypeptide(L)'
;MKTHRNISEVRHELKKTQPDFSSLRKLGDDQHNRDVVNQKKGELIIARKSNEKTLDITKYGPCVNCREWMLLSGLKKHFRTCAKGEKRGMGKKDLVITAQILAGHVVGKPSKMMLEEVYRIMKDDECSRTAKNDVLILSLGESWLRRNIDNNEKRKYYASGRMRLCARLLIALKAQQLQTKSEENEVTCETMWDFLMPSKFDDFVTASLAVSMPHMDDMEDLRAPSNAIKLKYDIRRLLNAKYAYLLRASDVVSNEIKQCKRFLKLMEIEWGERVTKVARTVLQTRRLTETKEVPAPDDVEKLTRHLVNELENTKMTPENYARIVQLCQTRLLLFNKRRSGELEVLK
;
A
#
# COMPACT_ATOMS: atom_id res chain seq x y z
N MET A 1 -1.67 -39.30 8.78
CA MET A 1 -0.79 -38.66 9.79
C MET A 1 -0.47 -37.24 9.31
N LYS A 2 -0.41 -36.26 10.22
CA LYS A 2 0.05 -34.89 9.89
C LYS A 2 1.57 -34.91 9.71
N THR A 3 2.07 -34.81 8.47
CA THR A 3 3.51 -34.93 8.14
C THR A 3 4.05 -33.61 7.58
N HIS A 4 5.22 -33.19 8.06
CA HIS A 4 5.91 -32.01 7.57
C HIS A 4 6.43 -32.25 6.14
N ARG A 5 6.11 -31.37 5.19
CA ARG A 5 6.42 -31.60 3.77
C ARG A 5 7.86 -31.23 3.37
N ASN A 6 8.52 -30.34 4.12
CA ASN A 6 9.90 -29.96 3.84
C ASN A 6 10.89 -30.99 4.42
N ILE A 7 11.46 -31.83 3.54
CA ILE A 7 12.41 -32.89 3.89
C ILE A 7 13.71 -32.31 4.45
N SER A 8 14.15 -31.15 3.97
CA SER A 8 15.38 -30.50 4.43
C SER A 8 15.27 -30.02 5.87
N GLU A 9 14.13 -29.45 6.25
CA GLU A 9 13.87 -29.03 7.64
C GLU A 9 13.75 -30.23 8.59
N VAL A 10 13.11 -31.32 8.15
CA VAL A 10 13.03 -32.56 8.94
C VAL A 10 14.43 -33.16 9.14
N ARG A 11 15.27 -33.21 8.09
CA ARG A 11 16.66 -33.66 8.17
C ARG A 11 17.52 -32.77 9.08
N HIS A 12 17.27 -31.47 9.09
CA HIS A 12 17.96 -30.55 9.99
C HIS A 12 17.55 -30.76 11.44
N GLU A 13 16.25 -30.94 11.72
CA GLU A 13 15.75 -31.18 13.07
C GLU A 13 16.28 -32.50 13.63
N LEU A 14 16.36 -33.56 12.81
CA LEU A 14 16.95 -34.86 13.16
C LEU A 14 18.41 -34.78 13.64
N LYS A 15 19.16 -33.74 13.25
CA LYS A 15 20.56 -33.55 13.65
C LYS A 15 20.73 -32.86 15.01
N LYS A 16 19.65 -32.39 15.64
CA LYS A 16 19.72 -31.72 16.94
C LYS A 16 19.80 -32.73 18.07
N THR A 17 20.49 -32.36 19.15
CA THR A 17 20.60 -33.14 20.39
C THR A 17 19.25 -33.37 21.07
N GLN A 18 18.30 -32.44 20.90
CA GLN A 18 16.91 -32.57 21.33
C GLN A 18 15.96 -32.06 20.22
N PRO A 19 15.48 -32.95 19.33
CA PRO A 19 14.60 -32.55 18.23
C PRO A 19 13.18 -32.24 18.71
N ASP A 20 12.60 -31.13 18.22
CA ASP A 20 11.23 -30.69 18.51
C ASP A 20 10.33 -30.81 17.27
N PHE A 21 9.99 -32.05 16.93
CA PHE A 21 9.11 -32.34 15.79
C PHE A 21 7.68 -31.81 15.95
N SER A 22 7.26 -31.52 17.18
CA SER A 22 5.93 -30.95 17.45
C SER A 22 5.84 -29.52 16.93
N SER A 23 6.84 -28.70 17.25
CA SER A 23 6.94 -27.33 16.75
C SER A 23 7.15 -27.30 15.24
N LEU A 24 8.00 -28.19 14.73
CA LEU A 24 8.23 -28.28 13.29
C LEU A 24 6.92 -28.58 12.55
N ARG A 25 6.15 -29.57 13.03
CA ARG A 25 4.83 -29.88 12.48
C ARG A 25 3.87 -28.69 12.52
N LYS A 26 3.79 -27.99 13.66
CA LYS A 26 2.92 -26.80 13.80
C LYS A 26 3.29 -25.69 12.82
N LEU A 27 4.56 -25.53 12.52
CA LEU A 27 5.05 -24.57 11.52
C LEU A 27 4.62 -24.96 10.10
N GLY A 28 4.77 -26.25 9.74
CA GLY A 28 4.30 -26.76 8.45
C GLY A 28 2.77 -26.65 8.30
N ASP A 29 2.01 -26.95 9.36
CA ASP A 29 0.56 -26.78 9.39
C ASP A 29 0.18 -25.29 9.22
N ASP A 30 0.91 -24.37 9.87
CA ASP A 30 0.71 -22.92 9.77
C ASP A 30 0.98 -22.39 8.35
N GLN A 31 2.00 -22.91 7.67
CA GLN A 31 2.29 -22.55 6.29
C GLN A 31 1.18 -23.04 5.34
N HIS A 32 0.79 -24.31 5.42
CA HIS A 32 -0.33 -24.85 4.64
C HIS A 32 -1.62 -24.06 4.87
N ASN A 33 -1.94 -23.72 6.12
CA ASN A 33 -3.17 -22.99 6.42
C ASN A 33 -3.16 -21.58 5.84
N ARG A 34 -2.03 -20.87 5.87
CA ARG A 34 -1.90 -19.58 5.20
C ARG A 34 -2.11 -19.69 3.70
N ASP A 35 -1.60 -20.74 3.07
CA ASP A 35 -1.83 -21.00 1.65
C ASP A 35 -3.32 -21.22 1.36
N VAL A 36 -4.02 -21.98 2.20
CA VAL A 36 -5.48 -22.18 2.10
C VAL A 36 -6.24 -20.85 2.23
N VAL A 37 -5.87 -20.00 3.20
CA VAL A 37 -6.49 -18.67 3.37
C VAL A 37 -6.25 -17.79 2.13
N ASN A 38 -5.03 -17.78 1.60
CA ASN A 38 -4.65 -16.95 0.47
C ASN A 38 -5.30 -17.41 -0.84
N GLN A 39 -5.27 -18.71 -1.12
CA GLN A 39 -5.79 -19.31 -2.35
C GLN A 39 -7.30 -19.53 -2.31
N LYS A 40 -7.93 -19.40 -1.13
CA LYS A 40 -9.34 -19.73 -0.86
C LYS A 40 -9.72 -21.15 -1.31
N LYS A 41 -8.75 -22.06 -1.29
CA LYS A 41 -8.87 -23.44 -1.77
C LYS A 41 -8.22 -24.40 -0.78
N GLY A 42 -8.89 -25.52 -0.52
CA GLY A 42 -8.44 -26.53 0.43
C GLY A 42 -9.05 -26.36 1.83
N GLU A 43 -8.55 -27.14 2.78
CA GLU A 43 -9.08 -27.21 4.14
C GLU A 43 -8.01 -26.82 5.17
N LEU A 44 -8.44 -26.11 6.22
CA LEU A 44 -7.58 -25.75 7.34
C LEU A 44 -7.23 -26.96 8.21
N ILE A 45 -5.95 -27.13 8.49
CA ILE A 45 -5.40 -28.05 9.46
C ILE A 45 -5.45 -27.40 10.85
N ILE A 46 -6.50 -27.68 11.61
CA ILE A 46 -6.70 -27.15 12.96
C ILE A 46 -6.31 -28.16 14.05
N ALA A 47 -6.00 -27.65 15.25
CA ALA A 47 -5.56 -28.47 16.39
C ALA A 47 -6.70 -29.30 17.01
N ARG A 48 -7.93 -28.77 16.99
CA ARG A 48 -9.15 -29.45 17.45
C ARG A 48 -10.19 -29.38 16.35
N LYS A 49 -10.71 -30.54 15.94
CA LYS A 49 -11.78 -30.61 14.94
C LYS A 49 -13.01 -29.84 15.45
N SER A 50 -13.61 -29.04 14.57
CA SER A 50 -14.92 -28.46 14.81
C SER A 50 -16.00 -29.52 14.57
N ASN A 51 -17.07 -29.50 15.36
CA ASN A 51 -18.26 -30.33 15.10
C ASN A 51 -19.20 -29.66 14.08
N GLU A 52 -18.86 -28.46 13.60
CA GLU A 52 -19.65 -27.72 12.61
C GLU A 52 -19.46 -28.32 11.20
N LYS A 53 -20.57 -28.45 10.46
CA LYS A 53 -20.58 -28.97 9.08
C LYS A 53 -19.84 -28.06 8.10
N THR A 54 -19.73 -26.77 8.39
CA THR A 54 -19.01 -25.78 7.58
C THR A 54 -18.10 -24.96 8.48
N LEU A 55 -16.86 -24.79 8.05
CA LEU A 55 -15.80 -24.17 8.85
C LEU A 55 -15.62 -22.73 8.38
N ASP A 56 -16.03 -21.76 9.20
CA ASP A 56 -15.77 -20.35 8.92
C ASP A 56 -14.29 -20.04 9.20
N ILE A 57 -13.50 -20.00 8.12
CA ILE A 57 -12.06 -19.79 8.12
C ILE A 57 -11.68 -18.55 8.94
N THR A 58 -12.47 -17.47 8.90
CA THR A 58 -12.16 -16.18 9.56
C THR A 58 -12.18 -16.24 11.09
N LYS A 59 -12.77 -17.29 11.66
CA LYS A 59 -12.83 -17.54 13.11
C LYS A 59 -11.61 -18.27 13.64
N TYR A 60 -10.67 -18.67 12.78
CA TYR A 60 -9.49 -19.43 13.14
C TYR A 60 -8.22 -18.60 12.94
N GLY A 61 -7.15 -18.99 13.60
CA GLY A 61 -5.84 -18.39 13.40
C GLY A 61 -4.76 -19.05 14.25
N PRO A 62 -3.48 -18.81 13.95
CA PRO A 62 -2.37 -19.39 14.68
C PRO A 62 -2.17 -18.71 16.02
N CYS A 63 -1.77 -19.50 17.02
CA CYS A 63 -1.21 -18.99 18.25
C CYS A 63 0.11 -18.24 17.97
N VAL A 64 0.27 -17.05 18.56
CA VAL A 64 1.46 -16.21 18.40
C VAL A 64 2.74 -16.94 18.79
N ASN A 65 2.68 -17.76 19.86
CA ASN A 65 3.86 -18.41 20.43
C ASN A 65 4.23 -19.73 19.74
N CYS A 66 3.24 -20.56 19.40
CA CYS A 66 3.49 -21.94 18.94
C CYS A 66 2.97 -22.24 17.52
N ARG A 67 2.38 -21.24 16.84
CA ARG A 67 1.83 -21.32 15.48
C ARG A 67 0.69 -22.33 15.29
N GLU A 68 0.22 -22.95 16.36
CA GLU A 68 -0.88 -23.90 16.31
C GLU A 68 -2.21 -23.20 15.99
N TRP A 69 -2.90 -23.65 14.93
CA TRP A 69 -4.15 -23.08 14.48
C TRP A 69 -5.34 -23.55 15.31
N MET A 70 -6.14 -22.59 15.75
CA MET A 70 -7.32 -22.84 16.57
C MET A 70 -8.36 -21.74 16.46
N LEU A 71 -9.54 -22.00 17.05
CA LEU A 71 -10.62 -21.05 17.13
C LEU A 71 -10.20 -19.84 17.98
N LEU A 72 -10.32 -18.63 17.41
CA LEU A 72 -9.89 -17.37 18.03
C LEU A 72 -10.58 -17.09 19.36
N SER A 73 -11.81 -17.58 19.56
CA SER A 73 -12.54 -17.46 20.82
C SER A 73 -11.86 -18.22 21.97
N GLY A 74 -11.19 -19.34 21.66
CA GLY A 74 -10.43 -20.18 22.59
C GLY A 74 -8.97 -19.78 22.76
N LEU A 75 -8.46 -18.88 21.90
CA LEU A 75 -7.04 -18.53 21.81
C LEU A 75 -6.45 -18.05 23.15
N LYS A 76 -7.18 -17.21 23.91
CA LYS A 76 -6.69 -16.72 25.22
C LYS A 76 -6.51 -17.84 26.25
N LYS A 77 -7.36 -18.88 26.21
CA LYS A 77 -7.23 -20.02 27.14
C LYS A 77 -5.97 -20.81 26.83
N HIS A 78 -5.74 -21.10 25.54
CA HIS A 78 -4.51 -21.75 25.08
C HIS A 78 -3.27 -20.91 25.38
N PHE A 79 -3.32 -19.61 25.11
CA PHE A 79 -2.17 -18.72 25.28
C PHE A 79 -1.62 -18.72 26.71
N ARG A 80 -2.49 -18.85 27.73
CA ARG A 80 -2.10 -18.94 29.15
C ARG A 80 -1.30 -20.20 29.49
N THR A 81 -1.53 -21.29 28.78
CA THR A 81 -0.93 -22.61 29.04
C THR A 81 -0.04 -23.07 27.89
N CYS A 82 0.30 -22.18 26.97
CA CYS A 82 1.10 -22.51 25.80
C CYS A 82 2.51 -22.92 26.22
N ALA A 83 2.96 -24.11 25.77
CA ALA A 83 4.27 -24.67 26.12
C ALA A 83 5.45 -23.78 25.65
N LYS A 84 5.27 -23.06 24.54
CA LYS A 84 6.23 -22.08 24.00
C LYS A 84 6.01 -20.68 24.58
N GLY A 85 5.47 -20.59 25.80
CA GLY A 85 4.93 -19.38 26.43
C GLY A 85 5.95 -18.31 26.79
N GLU A 86 6.68 -17.81 25.80
CA GLU A 86 7.62 -16.68 25.89
C GLU A 86 6.87 -15.36 26.20
N LYS A 87 5.62 -15.26 25.75
CA LYS A 87 4.68 -14.17 26.07
C LYS A 87 3.46 -14.70 26.80
N ARG A 88 3.11 -14.09 27.94
CA ARG A 88 1.93 -14.48 28.76
C ARG A 88 0.97 -13.33 29.11
N GLY A 89 1.34 -12.07 28.81
CA GLY A 89 0.62 -10.87 29.26
C GLY A 89 -0.37 -10.23 28.29
N MET A 90 -0.64 -10.83 27.12
CA MET A 90 -1.48 -10.18 26.10
C MET A 90 -2.98 -10.22 26.41
N GLY A 91 -3.67 -9.11 26.14
CA GLY A 91 -5.12 -8.99 26.22
C GLY A 91 -5.83 -9.87 25.17
N LYS A 92 -7.11 -10.22 25.42
CA LYS A 92 -7.90 -11.08 24.51
C LYS A 92 -7.99 -10.46 23.10
N LYS A 93 -8.27 -9.15 23.04
CA LYS A 93 -8.46 -8.42 21.79
C LYS A 93 -7.16 -8.40 20.97
N ASP A 94 -6.03 -8.10 21.60
CA ASP A 94 -4.72 -8.05 20.94
C ASP A 94 -4.28 -9.42 20.42
N LEU A 95 -4.55 -10.49 21.19
CA LEU A 95 -4.28 -11.86 20.75
C LEU A 95 -5.08 -12.23 19.50
N VAL A 96 -6.37 -11.90 19.49
CA VAL A 96 -7.23 -12.18 18.34
C VAL A 96 -6.78 -11.39 17.11
N ILE A 97 -6.50 -10.09 17.27
CA ILE A 97 -6.02 -9.26 16.17
C ILE A 97 -4.69 -9.77 15.62
N THR A 98 -3.74 -10.10 16.50
CA THR A 98 -2.43 -10.61 16.08
C THR A 98 -2.56 -11.95 15.37
N ALA A 99 -3.38 -12.87 15.87
CA ALA A 99 -3.65 -14.15 15.22
C ALA A 99 -4.34 -13.97 13.86
N GLN A 100 -5.27 -13.02 13.74
CA GLN A 100 -5.92 -12.73 12.46
C GLN A 100 -4.97 -12.09 11.44
N ILE A 101 -4.02 -11.26 11.87
CA ILE A 101 -2.95 -10.74 11.01
C ILE A 101 -2.05 -11.89 10.54
N LEU A 102 -1.60 -12.73 11.47
CA LEU A 102 -0.74 -13.88 11.16
C LEU A 102 -1.43 -14.90 10.25
N ALA A 103 -2.74 -15.06 10.38
CA ALA A 103 -3.56 -15.91 9.54
C ALA A 103 -3.82 -15.33 8.14
N GLY A 104 -3.46 -14.08 7.87
CA GLY A 104 -3.80 -13.38 6.63
C GLY A 104 -5.28 -12.95 6.55
N HIS A 105 -6.04 -13.03 7.64
CA HIS A 105 -7.43 -12.58 7.70
C HIS A 105 -7.55 -11.05 7.77
N VAL A 106 -6.56 -10.39 8.39
CA VAL A 106 -6.50 -8.93 8.46
C VAL A 106 -5.64 -8.43 7.31
N VAL A 107 -6.27 -8.34 6.14
CA VAL A 107 -6.11 -7.17 5.27
C VAL A 107 -6.46 -5.98 6.16
N GLY A 108 -5.59 -4.96 6.28
CA GLY A 108 -5.78 -3.92 7.30
C GLY A 108 -7.24 -3.44 7.34
N LYS A 109 -7.82 -3.29 8.53
CA LYS A 109 -9.24 -2.91 8.62
C LYS A 109 -9.35 -1.42 8.22
N PRO A 110 -9.97 -1.08 7.08
CA PRO A 110 -10.11 0.31 6.68
C PRO A 110 -10.97 1.04 7.72
N SER A 111 -10.61 2.28 8.03
CA SER A 111 -11.46 3.16 8.84
C SER A 111 -12.78 3.43 8.12
N LYS A 112 -13.79 3.87 8.88
CA LYS A 112 -15.07 4.31 8.30
C LYS A 112 -14.85 5.38 7.22
N MET A 113 -13.96 6.33 7.48
CA MET A 113 -13.58 7.40 6.54
C MET A 113 -12.95 6.84 5.25
N MET A 114 -12.07 5.84 5.36
CA MET A 114 -11.47 5.19 4.20
C MET A 114 -12.52 4.50 3.31
N LEU A 115 -13.49 3.81 3.93
CA LEU A 115 -14.59 3.16 3.22
C LEU A 115 -15.52 4.17 2.53
N GLU A 116 -15.92 5.21 3.26
CA GLU A 116 -16.94 6.17 2.81
C GLU A 116 -16.42 7.20 1.81
N GLU A 117 -15.15 7.59 1.90
CA GLU A 117 -14.59 8.66 1.06
C GLU A 117 -13.67 8.13 -0.02
N VAL A 118 -12.69 7.30 0.35
CA VAL A 118 -11.58 6.93 -0.55
C VAL A 118 -11.99 5.76 -1.44
N TYR A 119 -12.51 4.67 -0.85
CA TYR A 119 -12.86 3.47 -1.61
C TYR A 119 -13.97 3.72 -2.62
N ARG A 120 -14.88 4.65 -2.32
CA ARG A 120 -16.00 5.06 -3.19
C ARG A 120 -15.55 5.71 -4.50
N ILE A 121 -14.43 6.45 -4.48
CA ILE A 121 -13.90 7.14 -5.66
C ILE A 121 -12.84 6.33 -6.42
N MET A 122 -12.39 5.21 -5.85
CA MET A 122 -11.41 4.33 -6.49
C MET A 122 -12.09 3.48 -7.57
N LYS A 123 -11.60 3.57 -8.80
CA LYS A 123 -12.05 2.72 -9.92
C LYS A 123 -11.88 1.25 -9.59
N ASP A 124 -12.76 0.39 -10.08
CA ASP A 124 -12.62 -1.06 -9.93
C ASP A 124 -11.64 -1.62 -10.97
N ASP A 125 -10.35 -1.56 -10.65
CA ASP A 125 -9.27 -2.08 -11.48
C ASP A 125 -8.27 -2.88 -10.62
N GLU A 126 -7.32 -3.53 -11.27
CA GLU A 126 -6.28 -4.31 -10.59
C GLU A 126 -5.49 -3.47 -9.57
N CYS A 127 -5.20 -2.22 -9.92
CA CYS A 127 -4.48 -1.29 -9.05
C CYS A 127 -5.25 -1.03 -7.75
N SER A 128 -6.56 -0.79 -7.84
CA SER A 128 -7.40 -0.59 -6.67
C SER A 128 -7.58 -1.87 -5.86
N ARG A 129 -7.74 -3.03 -6.51
CA ARG A 129 -7.80 -4.33 -5.81
C ARG A 129 -6.51 -4.60 -5.03
N THR A 130 -5.35 -4.39 -5.67
CA THR A 130 -4.03 -4.51 -5.02
C THR A 130 -3.90 -3.55 -3.85
N ALA A 131 -4.28 -2.28 -4.03
CA ALA A 131 -4.20 -1.27 -2.97
C ALA A 131 -5.10 -1.60 -1.75
N LYS A 132 -6.32 -2.10 -2.00
CA LYS A 132 -7.30 -2.43 -0.95
C LYS A 132 -6.90 -3.67 -0.17
N ASN A 133 -6.14 -4.59 -0.78
CA ASN A 133 -5.77 -5.88 -0.20
C ASN A 133 -4.40 -5.89 0.49
N ASP A 134 -3.59 -4.83 0.37
CA ASP A 134 -2.28 -4.73 1.03
C ASP A 134 -2.34 -3.90 2.31
N VAL A 135 -1.87 -4.46 3.42
CA VAL A 135 -1.93 -3.84 4.76
C VAL A 135 -1.12 -2.55 4.87
N LEU A 136 0.04 -2.47 4.20
CA LEU A 136 0.90 -1.29 4.28
C LEU A 136 0.38 -0.19 3.36
N ILE A 137 -0.10 -0.53 2.16
CA ILE A 137 -0.71 0.44 1.24
C ILE A 137 -1.97 1.04 1.86
N LEU A 138 -2.79 0.24 2.54
CA LEU A 138 -3.90 0.79 3.31
C LEU A 138 -3.44 1.72 4.43
N SER A 139 -2.43 1.32 5.21
CA SER A 139 -1.86 2.15 6.29
C SER A 139 -1.32 3.49 5.76
N LEU A 140 -0.76 3.49 4.54
CA LEU A 140 -0.36 4.71 3.84
C LEU A 140 -1.57 5.60 3.52
N GLY A 141 -2.63 5.03 2.94
CA GLY A 141 -3.87 5.78 2.66
C GLY A 141 -4.47 6.41 3.92
N GLU A 142 -4.53 5.62 4.99
CA GLU A 142 -4.98 6.05 6.32
C GLU A 142 -4.12 7.20 6.86
N SER A 143 -2.80 7.13 6.66
CA SER A 143 -1.90 8.23 7.02
C SER A 143 -2.15 9.50 6.19
N TRP A 144 -2.51 9.37 4.92
CA TRP A 144 -2.82 10.52 4.06
C TRP A 144 -4.14 11.18 4.44
N LEU A 145 -5.15 10.41 4.85
CA LEU A 145 -6.39 10.98 5.41
C LEU A 145 -6.10 11.78 6.69
N ARG A 146 -5.38 11.20 7.66
CA ARG A 146 -5.04 11.90 8.92
C ARG A 146 -4.23 13.17 8.71
N ARG A 147 -3.32 13.17 7.72
CA ARG A 147 -2.47 14.32 7.40
C ARG A 147 -3.20 15.48 6.73
N ASN A 148 -4.39 15.24 6.18
CA ASN A 148 -5.18 16.24 5.45
C ASN A 148 -6.58 16.33 6.08
N ILE A 149 -6.66 16.26 7.41
CA ILE A 149 -7.93 16.28 8.13
C ILE A 149 -8.68 17.61 7.95
N ASP A 150 -7.93 18.68 7.73
CA ASP A 150 -8.36 20.05 7.44
C ASP A 150 -8.88 20.22 6.00
N ASN A 151 -8.53 19.32 5.07
CA ASN A 151 -8.90 19.41 3.67
C ASN A 151 -9.89 18.29 3.27
N ASN A 152 -11.11 18.36 3.82
CA ASN A 152 -12.18 17.38 3.61
C ASN A 152 -12.49 17.13 2.12
N GLU A 153 -12.40 18.17 1.28
CA GLU A 153 -12.75 18.07 -0.13
C GLU A 153 -11.71 17.28 -0.95
N LYS A 154 -10.41 17.52 -0.68
CA LYS A 154 -9.32 16.97 -1.50
C LYS A 154 -8.58 15.78 -0.86
N ARG A 155 -8.72 15.55 0.44
CA ARG A 155 -7.99 14.45 1.14
C ARG A 155 -8.22 13.07 0.53
N LYS A 156 -9.43 12.80 0.05
CA LYS A 156 -9.78 11.52 -0.58
C LYS A 156 -8.96 11.27 -1.85
N TYR A 157 -8.73 12.31 -2.65
CA TYR A 157 -7.93 12.23 -3.88
C TYR A 157 -6.44 12.05 -3.57
N TYR A 158 -5.94 12.73 -2.53
CA TYR A 158 -4.57 12.52 -2.07
C TYR A 158 -4.35 11.10 -1.58
N ALA A 159 -5.23 10.57 -0.73
CA ALA A 159 -5.14 9.20 -0.23
C ALA A 159 -5.22 8.17 -1.38
N SER A 160 -6.26 8.26 -2.22
CA SER A 160 -6.47 7.36 -3.37
C SER A 160 -5.28 7.38 -4.33
N GLY A 161 -4.80 8.55 -4.72
CA GLY A 161 -3.67 8.68 -5.65
C GLY A 161 -2.37 8.04 -5.12
N ARG A 162 -2.13 8.14 -3.81
CA ARG A 162 -0.94 7.59 -3.15
C ARG A 162 -1.03 6.09 -2.98
N MET A 163 -2.21 5.58 -2.59
CA MET A 163 -2.49 4.16 -2.54
C MET A 163 -2.31 3.50 -3.91
N ARG A 164 -2.89 4.10 -4.96
CA ARG A 164 -2.77 3.59 -6.33
C ARG A 164 -1.34 3.65 -6.86
N LEU A 165 -0.58 4.70 -6.55
CA LEU A 165 0.83 4.77 -6.95
C LEU A 165 1.66 3.64 -6.30
N CYS A 166 1.43 3.34 -5.02
CA CYS A 166 2.14 2.25 -4.34
C CYS A 166 1.64 0.86 -4.78
N ALA A 167 0.37 0.73 -5.18
CA ALA A 167 -0.11 -0.51 -5.78
C ALA A 167 0.52 -0.78 -7.14
N ARG A 168 0.69 0.25 -7.98
CA ARG A 168 1.46 0.12 -9.23
C ARG A 168 2.90 -0.30 -8.97
N LEU A 169 3.52 0.23 -7.92
CA LEU A 169 4.85 -0.20 -7.49
C LEU A 169 4.85 -1.68 -7.10
N LEU A 170 3.89 -2.14 -6.29
CA LEU A 170 3.80 -3.55 -5.90
C LEU A 170 3.59 -4.47 -7.10
N ILE A 171 2.74 -4.08 -8.05
CA ILE A 171 2.51 -4.82 -9.29
C ILE A 171 3.82 -4.91 -10.10
N ALA A 172 4.56 -3.80 -10.25
CA ALA A 172 5.83 -3.78 -10.95
C ALA A 172 6.90 -4.67 -10.27
N LEU A 173 6.96 -4.66 -8.94
CA LEU A 173 7.85 -5.53 -8.15
C LEU A 173 7.52 -7.02 -8.38
N LYS A 174 6.24 -7.38 -8.36
CA LYS A 174 5.79 -8.74 -8.66
C LYS A 174 6.14 -9.17 -10.08
N ALA A 175 5.92 -8.28 -11.06
CA ALA A 175 6.25 -8.56 -12.45
C ALA A 175 7.75 -8.80 -12.66
N GLN A 176 8.61 -7.99 -12.03
CA GLN A 176 10.07 -8.17 -12.06
C GLN A 176 10.47 -9.51 -11.46
N GLN A 177 9.94 -9.86 -10.28
CA GLN A 177 10.20 -11.15 -9.64
C GLN A 177 9.82 -12.34 -10.54
N LEU A 178 8.76 -12.23 -11.35
CA LEU A 178 8.38 -13.29 -12.30
C LEU A 178 9.37 -13.43 -13.47
N GLN A 179 10.08 -12.36 -13.83
CA GLN A 179 11.06 -12.38 -14.92
C GLN A 179 12.41 -12.96 -14.49
N THR A 180 12.79 -12.79 -13.22
CA THR A 180 14.06 -13.27 -12.67
C THR A 180 14.01 -14.64 -12.00
N LYS A 181 12.81 -15.24 -11.84
CA LYS A 181 12.64 -16.59 -11.30
C LYS A 181 13.36 -17.62 -12.19
N SER A 182 14.58 -17.94 -11.80
CA SER A 182 15.48 -18.87 -12.50
C SER A 182 15.46 -20.27 -11.89
N GLU A 183 14.95 -20.42 -10.65
CA GLU A 183 14.98 -21.69 -9.90
C GLU A 183 13.68 -21.93 -9.11
N GLU A 184 13.28 -23.21 -9.01
CA GLU A 184 12.01 -23.68 -8.41
C GLU A 184 11.88 -23.45 -6.88
N ASN A 185 12.89 -22.88 -6.21
CA ASN A 185 12.96 -22.77 -4.74
C ASN A 185 13.02 -21.33 -4.19
N GLU A 186 12.85 -20.28 -5.00
CA GLU A 186 12.91 -18.90 -4.50
C GLU A 186 11.61 -18.48 -3.80
N VAL A 187 11.73 -17.94 -2.57
CA VAL A 187 10.59 -17.44 -1.79
C VAL A 187 9.90 -16.32 -2.56
N THR A 188 8.63 -16.53 -2.88
CA THR A 188 7.84 -15.57 -3.67
C THR A 188 7.31 -14.47 -2.74
N CYS A 189 7.75 -13.22 -2.95
CA CYS A 189 7.19 -12.07 -2.25
C CYS A 189 5.81 -11.73 -2.85
N GLU A 190 4.80 -11.57 -2.00
CA GLU A 190 3.41 -11.35 -2.43
C GLU A 190 2.82 -10.02 -1.96
N THR A 191 3.34 -9.47 -0.87
CA THR A 191 2.84 -8.22 -0.28
C THR A 191 3.94 -7.17 -0.22
N MET A 192 3.56 -5.90 -0.08
CA MET A 192 4.51 -4.83 0.17
C MET A 192 5.33 -5.11 1.44
N TRP A 193 4.78 -5.84 2.41
CA TRP A 193 5.49 -6.25 3.60
C TRP A 193 6.71 -7.13 3.27
N ASP A 194 6.54 -8.10 2.37
CA ASP A 194 7.57 -9.05 1.97
C ASP A 194 8.69 -8.35 1.21
N PHE A 195 8.33 -7.44 0.29
CA PHE A 195 9.29 -6.70 -0.51
C PHE A 195 10.11 -5.69 0.31
N LEU A 196 9.57 -5.11 1.38
CA LEU A 196 10.28 -4.08 2.18
C LEU A 196 11.40 -4.67 3.06
N MET A 197 12.47 -5.14 2.42
CA MET A 197 13.69 -5.67 3.02
C MET A 197 14.93 -5.29 2.18
N PRO A 198 16.12 -5.08 2.80
CA PRO A 198 17.27 -4.50 2.11
C PRO A 198 17.71 -5.23 0.84
N SER A 199 17.56 -6.56 0.79
CA SER A 199 17.91 -7.38 -0.37
C SER A 199 17.04 -7.12 -1.61
N LYS A 200 15.92 -6.43 -1.46
CA LYS A 200 15.01 -6.06 -2.55
C LYS A 200 15.14 -4.57 -2.91
N PHE A 201 16.15 -3.87 -2.39
CA PHE A 201 16.31 -2.43 -2.64
C PHE A 201 16.47 -2.09 -4.13
N ASP A 202 17.26 -2.87 -4.86
CA ASP A 202 17.46 -2.71 -6.30
C ASP A 202 16.16 -2.93 -7.09
N ASP A 203 15.33 -3.88 -6.66
CA ASP A 203 13.99 -4.09 -7.24
C ASP A 203 13.13 -2.84 -7.04
N PHE A 204 13.19 -2.19 -5.88
CA PHE A 204 12.47 -0.92 -5.65
C PHE A 204 12.97 0.23 -6.52
N VAL A 205 14.28 0.33 -6.78
CA VAL A 205 14.85 1.32 -7.69
C VAL A 205 14.30 1.10 -9.10
N THR A 206 14.43 -0.14 -9.60
CA THR A 206 14.00 -0.52 -10.95
C THR A 206 12.49 -0.35 -11.13
N ALA A 207 11.69 -0.85 -10.18
CA ALA A 207 10.24 -0.71 -10.20
C ALA A 207 9.78 0.75 -10.10
N SER A 208 10.47 1.59 -9.34
CA SER A 208 10.12 3.02 -9.23
C SER A 208 10.36 3.79 -10.53
N LEU A 209 11.44 3.46 -11.25
CA LEU A 209 11.71 4.02 -12.57
C LEU A 209 10.66 3.52 -13.58
N ALA A 210 10.36 2.21 -13.60
CA ALA A 210 9.32 1.64 -14.47
C ALA A 210 7.94 2.28 -14.26
N VAL A 211 7.51 2.50 -13.00
CA VAL A 211 6.24 3.18 -12.68
C VAL A 211 6.23 4.67 -13.06
N SER A 212 7.42 5.23 -13.31
CA SER A 212 7.59 6.59 -13.84
C SER A 212 7.51 6.66 -15.37
N MET A 213 7.23 5.52 -16.02
CA MET A 213 6.98 5.38 -17.47
C MET A 213 8.15 5.92 -18.31
N PRO A 214 9.32 5.25 -18.28
CA PRO A 214 10.44 5.60 -19.16
C PRO A 214 10.03 5.49 -20.64
N HIS A 215 10.65 6.28 -21.51
CA HIS A 215 10.53 6.08 -22.95
C HIS A 215 11.31 4.84 -23.37
N MET A 216 10.86 4.17 -24.43
CA MET A 216 11.51 2.93 -24.91
C MET A 216 12.93 3.22 -25.43
N ASP A 217 13.14 4.41 -26.01
CA ASP A 217 14.41 4.81 -26.62
C ASP A 217 15.37 5.48 -25.63
N ASP A 218 14.86 5.99 -24.50
CA ASP A 218 15.65 6.60 -23.43
C ASP A 218 15.03 6.29 -22.05
N MET A 219 15.68 5.39 -21.32
CA MET A 219 15.23 4.95 -20.00
C MET A 219 15.39 6.01 -18.90
N GLU A 220 16.20 7.06 -19.15
CA GLU A 220 16.35 8.20 -18.26
C GLU A 220 15.29 9.27 -18.51
N ASP A 221 14.69 9.34 -19.71
CA ASP A 221 13.54 10.22 -19.99
C ASP A 221 12.22 9.62 -19.47
N LEU A 222 11.93 9.90 -18.21
CA LEU A 222 10.70 9.46 -17.54
C LEU A 222 9.51 10.30 -17.98
N ARG A 223 8.45 9.71 -18.55
CA ARG A 223 7.20 10.43 -18.90
C ARG A 223 6.52 11.03 -17.67
N ALA A 224 6.53 10.33 -16.53
CA ALA A 224 5.97 10.79 -15.26
C ALA A 224 7.02 10.84 -14.13
N PRO A 225 8.02 11.74 -14.21
CA PRO A 225 9.15 11.80 -13.27
C PRO A 225 8.71 12.15 -11.85
N SER A 226 7.57 12.85 -11.72
CA SER A 226 6.95 13.13 -10.43
C SER A 226 6.58 11.86 -9.64
N ASN A 227 6.33 10.72 -10.30
CA ASN A 227 6.04 9.46 -9.61
C ASN A 227 7.26 8.97 -8.82
N ALA A 228 8.45 8.93 -9.42
CA ALA A 228 9.72 8.59 -8.76
C ALA A 228 9.98 9.45 -7.51
N ILE A 229 9.79 10.77 -7.61
CA ILE A 229 9.97 11.70 -6.50
C ILE A 229 8.96 11.40 -5.37
N LYS A 230 7.70 11.17 -5.73
CA LYS A 230 6.62 10.85 -4.80
C LYS A 230 6.87 9.52 -4.07
N LEU A 231 7.30 8.50 -4.80
CA LEU A 231 7.59 7.16 -4.30
C LEU A 231 8.68 7.16 -3.23
N LYS A 232 9.71 8.01 -3.34
CA LYS A 232 10.73 8.18 -2.28
C LYS A 232 10.10 8.34 -0.89
N TYR A 233 9.13 9.25 -0.79
CA TYR A 233 8.49 9.58 0.48
C TYR A 233 7.45 8.54 0.88
N ASP A 234 6.74 7.98 -0.09
CA ASP A 234 5.71 6.97 0.17
C ASP A 234 6.33 5.64 0.62
N ILE A 235 7.44 5.20 0.03
CA ILE A 235 8.22 4.02 0.47
C ILE A 235 8.74 4.21 1.89
N ARG A 236 9.28 5.40 2.22
CA ARG A 236 9.68 5.72 3.60
C ARG A 236 8.51 5.63 4.58
N ARG A 237 7.31 6.06 4.17
CA ARG A 237 6.09 5.93 4.99
C ARG A 237 5.67 4.47 5.16
N LEU A 238 5.74 3.66 4.10
CA LEU A 238 5.44 2.23 4.16
C LEU A 238 6.44 1.49 5.08
N LEU A 239 7.74 1.80 4.99
CA LEU A 239 8.77 1.30 5.90
C LEU A 239 8.51 1.72 7.34
N ASN A 240 8.17 2.98 7.57
CA ASN A 240 7.84 3.46 8.91
C ASN A 240 6.56 2.81 9.45
N ALA A 241 5.57 2.52 8.59
CA ALA A 241 4.38 1.78 8.97
C ALA A 241 4.74 0.34 9.37
N LYS A 242 5.50 -0.39 8.53
CA LYS A 242 6.04 -1.72 8.86
C LYS A 242 6.81 -1.70 10.18
N TYR A 243 7.72 -0.74 10.34
CA TYR A 243 8.48 -0.55 11.57
C TYR A 243 7.60 -0.27 12.78
N ALA A 244 6.57 0.57 12.66
CA ALA A 244 5.62 0.84 13.74
C ALA A 244 4.80 -0.40 14.11
N TYR A 245 4.38 -1.22 13.13
CA TYR A 245 3.73 -2.50 13.40
C TYR A 245 4.67 -3.45 14.16
N LEU A 246 5.94 -3.52 13.76
CA LEU A 246 6.95 -4.34 14.42
C LEU A 246 7.27 -3.86 15.85
N LEU A 247 7.36 -2.55 16.08
CA LEU A 247 7.60 -1.98 17.41
C LEU A 247 6.43 -2.19 18.39
N ARG A 248 5.20 -2.20 17.87
CA ARG A 248 4.00 -2.47 18.67
C ARG A 248 3.81 -3.97 18.93
N ALA A 249 4.45 -4.82 18.12
CA ALA A 249 4.50 -6.25 18.38
C ALA A 249 5.43 -6.48 19.58
N SER A 250 4.90 -7.09 20.63
CA SER A 250 5.59 -7.26 21.92
C SER A 250 6.76 -8.28 21.92
N ASP A 251 7.21 -8.74 20.75
CA ASP A 251 8.34 -9.68 20.59
C ASP A 251 9.54 -8.95 20.02
N VAL A 252 10.73 -9.44 20.37
CA VAL A 252 12.00 -9.00 19.79
C VAL A 252 12.09 -9.51 18.34
N VAL A 253 11.36 -8.87 17.41
CA VAL A 253 11.54 -9.03 15.96
C VAL A 253 12.78 -8.25 15.52
N SER A 254 13.90 -8.47 16.23
CA SER A 254 15.13 -7.71 16.10
C SER A 254 15.64 -7.74 14.67
N ASN A 255 15.50 -8.87 13.97
CA ASN A 255 15.97 -8.98 12.59
C ASN A 255 15.13 -8.14 11.60
N GLU A 256 13.79 -8.22 11.61
CA GLU A 256 12.98 -7.40 10.69
C GLU A 256 13.09 -5.90 11.04
N ILE A 257 13.19 -5.56 12.32
CA ILE A 257 13.48 -4.19 12.76
C ILE A 257 14.83 -3.72 12.20
N LYS A 258 15.88 -4.54 12.29
CA LYS A 258 17.20 -4.25 11.70
C LYS A 258 17.09 -4.11 10.18
N GLN A 259 16.32 -4.97 9.51
CA GLN A 259 16.09 -4.88 8.06
C GLN A 259 15.38 -3.57 7.68
N CYS A 260 14.33 -3.16 8.39
CA CYS A 260 13.67 -1.87 8.19
C CYS A 260 14.65 -0.70 8.35
N LYS A 261 15.50 -0.72 9.38
CA LYS A 261 16.53 0.31 9.61
C LYS A 261 17.58 0.33 8.50
N ARG A 262 18.07 -0.83 8.06
CA ARG A 262 19.01 -0.97 6.94
C ARG A 262 18.40 -0.43 5.64
N PHE A 263 17.14 -0.78 5.34
CA PHE A 263 16.45 -0.27 4.16
C PHE A 263 16.29 1.25 4.23
N LEU A 264 15.85 1.79 5.37
CA LEU A 264 15.77 3.24 5.58
C LEU A 264 17.11 3.94 5.33
N LYS A 265 18.23 3.30 5.70
CA LYS A 265 19.57 3.83 5.43
C LYS A 265 19.93 3.79 3.93
N LEU A 266 19.60 2.71 3.22
CA LEU A 266 19.74 2.65 1.76
C LEU A 266 18.91 3.74 1.06
N MET A 267 17.68 3.99 1.53
CA MET A 267 16.82 5.08 1.05
C MET A 267 17.41 6.48 1.28
N GLU A 268 18.31 6.62 2.25
CA GLU A 268 19.00 7.88 2.56
C GLU A 268 20.24 8.06 1.70
N ILE A 269 21.07 7.01 1.59
CA ILE A 269 22.37 7.06 0.91
C ILE A 269 22.20 7.00 -0.62
N GLU A 270 21.47 6.01 -1.14
CA GLU A 270 21.51 5.67 -2.57
C GLU A 270 20.32 6.19 -3.38
N TRP A 271 19.12 6.28 -2.78
CA TRP A 271 17.90 6.64 -3.52
C TRP A 271 17.97 8.02 -4.19
N GLY A 272 18.69 8.96 -3.56
CA GLY A 272 18.88 10.30 -4.09
C GLY A 272 19.53 10.27 -5.47
N GLU A 273 20.64 9.54 -5.57
CA GLU A 273 21.43 9.39 -6.77
C GLU A 273 20.71 8.56 -7.84
N ARG A 274 20.20 7.39 -7.46
CA ARG A 274 19.71 6.39 -8.41
C ARG A 274 18.32 6.67 -8.98
N VAL A 275 17.49 7.45 -8.27
CA VAL A 275 16.09 7.69 -8.66
C VAL A 275 15.75 9.18 -8.67
N THR A 276 16.10 9.90 -7.59
CA THR A 276 15.66 11.30 -7.44
C THR A 276 16.35 12.24 -8.42
N LYS A 277 17.66 12.03 -8.65
CA LYS A 277 18.46 12.84 -9.57
C LYS A 277 17.92 12.73 -11.00
N VAL A 278 17.76 11.52 -11.53
CA VAL A 278 17.16 11.24 -12.85
C VAL A 278 15.83 11.97 -13.01
N ALA A 279 14.90 11.78 -12.07
CA ALA A 279 13.58 12.40 -12.13
C ALA A 279 13.62 13.94 -12.08
N ARG A 280 14.55 14.53 -11.30
CA ARG A 280 14.70 15.98 -11.21
C ARG A 280 15.35 16.57 -12.45
N THR A 281 16.34 15.90 -13.03
CA THR A 281 16.97 16.31 -14.28
C THR A 281 15.93 16.39 -15.39
N VAL A 282 15.11 15.35 -15.59
CA VAL A 282 14.02 15.36 -16.58
C VAL A 282 13.07 16.54 -16.37
N LEU A 283 12.65 16.80 -15.12
CA LEU A 283 11.77 17.94 -14.82
C LEU A 283 12.45 19.29 -15.10
N GLN A 284 13.74 19.42 -14.79
CA GLN A 284 14.50 20.64 -15.03
C GLN A 284 14.69 20.88 -16.53
N THR A 285 15.08 19.85 -17.30
CA THR A 285 15.19 19.93 -18.76
C THR A 285 13.86 20.35 -19.37
N ARG A 286 12.76 19.70 -19.00
CA ARG A 286 11.42 20.06 -19.50
C ARG A 286 11.05 21.49 -19.17
N ARG A 287 11.38 21.98 -17.98
CA ARG A 287 11.13 23.38 -17.60
C ARG A 287 11.98 24.36 -18.41
N LEU A 288 13.20 24.01 -18.76
CA LEU A 288 14.08 24.86 -19.58
C LEU A 288 13.66 24.86 -21.06
N THR A 289 13.12 23.75 -21.56
CA THR A 289 12.61 23.63 -22.94
C THR A 289 11.16 24.08 -23.09
N GLU A 290 10.42 24.29 -21.98
CA GLU A 290 9.03 24.73 -22.01
C GLU A 290 8.94 26.16 -22.54
N THR A 291 8.46 26.31 -23.76
CA THR A 291 8.02 27.60 -24.30
C THR A 291 6.65 27.94 -23.71
N LYS A 292 6.63 28.89 -22.78
CA LYS A 292 5.37 29.43 -22.25
C LYS A 292 4.79 30.43 -23.23
N GLU A 293 3.90 29.94 -24.09
CA GLU A 293 3.05 30.82 -24.89
C GLU A 293 2.13 31.59 -23.95
N VAL A 294 2.34 32.90 -23.88
CA VAL A 294 1.44 33.82 -23.20
C VAL A 294 0.40 34.25 -24.22
N PRO A 295 -0.91 34.21 -23.89
CA PRO A 295 -1.94 34.66 -24.81
C PRO A 295 -1.68 36.12 -25.22
N ALA A 296 -1.90 36.42 -26.50
CA ALA A 296 -1.75 37.77 -27.02
C ALA A 296 -2.70 38.73 -26.28
N PRO A 297 -2.29 39.97 -25.99
CA PRO A 297 -3.15 40.96 -25.33
C PRO A 297 -4.51 41.11 -26.03
N ASP A 298 -4.51 41.14 -27.36
CA ASP A 298 -5.71 41.27 -28.19
C ASP A 298 -6.70 40.11 -27.97
N ASP A 299 -6.22 38.88 -27.76
CA ASP A 299 -7.08 37.73 -27.54
C ASP A 299 -7.69 37.75 -26.14
N VAL A 300 -6.92 38.21 -25.14
CA VAL A 300 -7.44 38.44 -23.78
C VAL A 300 -8.50 39.53 -23.80
N GLU A 301 -8.28 40.60 -24.57
CA GLU A 301 -9.25 41.70 -24.71
C GLU A 301 -10.53 41.24 -25.41
N LYS A 302 -10.41 40.53 -26.54
CA LYS A 302 -11.55 39.95 -27.26
C LYS A 302 -12.37 39.02 -26.37
N LEU A 303 -11.71 38.13 -25.64
CA LEU A 303 -12.39 37.21 -24.72
C LEU A 303 -13.07 37.96 -23.59
N THR A 304 -12.42 38.98 -23.00
CA THR A 304 -13.01 39.80 -21.94
C THR A 304 -14.26 40.52 -22.44
N ARG A 305 -14.19 41.13 -23.63
CA ARG A 305 -15.32 41.84 -24.24
C ARG A 305 -16.48 40.89 -24.54
N HIS A 306 -16.20 39.70 -25.05
CA HIS A 306 -17.21 38.67 -25.28
C HIS A 306 -17.91 38.26 -23.97
N LEU A 307 -17.16 38.02 -22.91
CA LEU A 307 -17.72 37.63 -21.61
C LEU A 307 -18.62 38.72 -21.01
N VAL A 308 -18.23 40.00 -21.12
CA VAL A 308 -19.07 41.12 -20.65
C VAL A 308 -20.36 41.19 -21.46
N ASN A 309 -20.27 41.13 -22.79
CA ASN A 309 -21.42 41.20 -23.69
C ASN A 309 -22.40 40.04 -23.45
N GLU A 310 -21.90 38.80 -23.29
CA GLU A 310 -22.74 37.65 -22.98
C GLU A 310 -23.43 37.78 -21.61
N LEU A 311 -22.72 38.29 -20.60
CA LEU A 311 -23.30 38.49 -19.26
C LEU A 311 -24.38 39.58 -19.25
N GLU A 312 -24.23 40.64 -20.03
CA GLU A 312 -25.22 41.71 -20.15
C GLU A 312 -26.48 41.27 -20.91
N ASN A 313 -26.31 40.40 -21.92
CA ASN A 313 -27.43 39.96 -22.77
C ASN A 313 -28.13 38.68 -22.28
N THR A 314 -27.50 37.89 -21.40
CA THR A 314 -28.10 36.66 -20.88
C THR A 314 -29.01 36.96 -19.69
N LYS A 315 -30.31 36.74 -19.84
CA LYS A 315 -31.28 36.88 -18.74
C LYS A 315 -31.11 35.77 -17.70
N MET A 316 -31.21 36.15 -16.42
CA MET A 316 -31.18 35.22 -15.29
C MET A 316 -32.47 34.40 -15.24
N THR A 317 -32.46 33.24 -15.89
CA THR A 317 -33.53 32.24 -15.85
C THR A 317 -32.97 30.90 -15.35
N PRO A 318 -33.81 29.96 -14.87
CA PRO A 318 -33.36 28.63 -14.44
C PRO A 318 -32.55 27.89 -15.52
N GLU A 319 -32.93 28.05 -16.79
CA GLU A 319 -32.29 27.41 -17.94
C GLU A 319 -30.90 28.00 -18.22
N ASN A 320 -30.74 29.31 -18.01
CA ASN A 320 -29.49 30.03 -18.27
C ASN A 320 -28.54 30.08 -17.06
N TYR A 321 -28.99 29.70 -15.87
CA TYR A 321 -28.22 29.81 -14.63
C TYR A 321 -26.82 29.17 -14.74
N ALA A 322 -26.73 27.94 -15.25
CA ALA A 322 -25.45 27.25 -15.41
C ALA A 322 -24.49 27.99 -16.36
N ARG A 323 -25.02 28.56 -17.45
CA ARG A 323 -24.26 29.35 -18.42
C ARG A 323 -23.74 30.65 -17.80
N ILE A 324 -24.58 31.35 -17.05
CA ILE A 324 -24.20 32.58 -16.33
C ILE A 324 -23.11 32.29 -15.31
N VAL A 325 -23.22 31.20 -14.54
CA VAL A 325 -22.19 30.76 -13.60
C VAL A 325 -20.85 30.51 -14.31
N GLN A 326 -20.85 29.82 -15.45
CA GLN A 326 -19.63 29.60 -16.24
C GLN A 326 -19.01 30.91 -16.74
N LEU A 327 -19.82 31.84 -17.24
CA LEU A 327 -19.36 33.15 -17.72
C LEU A 327 -18.72 33.95 -16.58
N CYS A 328 -19.37 34.00 -15.41
CA CYS A 328 -18.84 34.66 -14.21
C CYS A 328 -17.54 34.02 -13.73
N GLN A 329 -17.46 32.68 -13.65
CA GLN A 329 -16.25 31.98 -13.25
C GLN A 329 -15.09 32.23 -14.23
N THR A 330 -15.37 32.19 -15.54
CA THR A 330 -14.36 32.46 -16.58
C THR A 330 -13.84 33.90 -16.46
N ARG A 331 -14.74 34.87 -16.25
CA ARG A 331 -14.36 36.27 -16.03
C ARG A 331 -13.51 36.45 -14.77
N LEU A 332 -13.85 35.79 -13.66
CA LEU A 332 -13.08 35.83 -12.42
C LEU A 332 -11.67 35.21 -12.55
N LEU A 333 -11.54 34.14 -13.34
CA LEU A 333 -10.23 33.55 -13.68
C LEU A 333 -9.35 34.50 -14.44
N LEU A 334 -9.89 35.12 -15.49
CA LEU A 334 -9.15 36.06 -16.35
C LEU A 334 -8.74 37.30 -15.56
N PHE A 335 -9.67 37.89 -14.81
CA PHE A 335 -9.43 39.12 -14.07
C PHE A 335 -8.34 38.97 -13.00
N ASN A 336 -8.35 37.86 -12.24
CA ASN A 336 -7.40 37.68 -11.15
C ASN A 336 -6.17 36.82 -11.53
N LYS A 337 -6.06 36.35 -12.78
CA LYS A 337 -5.11 35.29 -13.20
C LYS A 337 -5.05 34.11 -12.20
N ARG A 338 -6.18 33.80 -11.55
CA ARG A 338 -6.24 32.78 -10.50
C ARG A 338 -6.18 31.39 -11.09
N ARG A 339 -5.70 30.42 -10.30
CA ARG A 339 -5.79 29.01 -10.68
C ARG A 339 -7.22 28.53 -10.52
N SER A 340 -7.66 27.60 -11.38
CA SER A 340 -9.00 27.00 -11.32
C SER A 340 -9.38 26.48 -9.92
N GLY A 341 -8.43 25.90 -9.19
CA GLY A 341 -8.66 25.40 -7.83
C GLY A 341 -8.92 26.48 -6.77
N GLU A 342 -8.66 27.76 -7.05
CA GLU A 342 -9.03 28.86 -6.16
C GLU A 342 -10.48 29.30 -6.36
N LEU A 343 -11.03 29.11 -7.58
CA LEU A 343 -12.45 29.33 -7.82
C LEU A 343 -13.32 28.30 -7.09
N GLU A 344 -12.86 27.05 -7.00
CA GLU A 344 -13.60 25.98 -6.32
C GLU A 344 -13.89 26.29 -4.84
N VAL A 345 -13.10 27.17 -4.22
CA VAL A 345 -13.17 27.51 -2.78
C VAL A 345 -13.80 28.90 -2.55
N LEU A 346 -14.16 29.63 -3.62
CA LEU A 346 -14.91 30.88 -3.50
C LEU A 346 -16.34 30.54 -3.01
N LYS A 347 -16.64 30.97 -1.78
CA LYS A 347 -17.95 30.83 -1.17
C LYS A 347 -18.91 31.93 -1.63
#